data_AF-A0A2E5DY62-F1
#
_entry.id   AF-A0A2E5DY62-F1
#
_cell.length_a   1.000
_cell.length_b   1.000
_cell.length_c   1.000
_cell.angle_alpha   90.00
_cell.angle_beta   90.00
_cell.angle_gamma   90.00
#
_symmetry.space_group_name_H-M   'P 1'
#
loop_
_entity.id
_entity.type
_entity.pdbx_description
1 polymer ?
#
loop_
_entity_poly.entity_id
_entity_poly.type
_entity_poly.pdbx_seq_one_letter_code
_entity_poly.pdbx_strand_id
1 'polypeptide(L)'
;HDPSDLLEADVEEIQRRVFTRQSELLDGETRFPLKQIKSNRSPFVAPTSVLEGADLDRLQLYDQQWQRNDQKLMNCESTLEQVRSKLRLVFGTTPPPASEAEAALYEGFLDRKDQGLRNKVHKAQPKELARIGDQFDDPRLIELMFRYRGINYPETLDAIEHQAWDKRCHERMMDPPGPHDRPWADWLKHVQTLQSDTERSDRDKKILAEVEAWGLDLAERYELGTSNRSG
;
A
#
# COMPACT_ATOMS: atom_id res chain seq x y z
N HIS A 1 -23.37 -2.90 17.02
CA HIS A 1 -22.39 -3.37 18.01
C HIS A 1 -22.48 -2.50 19.25
N ASP A 2 -22.39 -3.10 20.43
CA ASP A 2 -22.40 -2.37 21.70
C ASP A 2 -21.13 -1.50 21.81
N PRO A 3 -21.24 -0.17 22.04
CA PRO A 3 -20.08 0.70 22.21
C PRO A 3 -19.45 0.62 23.61
N SER A 4 -20.01 -0.10 24.58
CA SER A 4 -19.51 -0.14 25.97
C SER A 4 -17.99 -0.38 26.06
N ASP A 5 -17.47 -1.43 25.40
CA ASP A 5 -16.03 -1.73 25.40
C ASP A 5 -15.18 -0.58 24.84
N LEU A 6 -15.68 0.14 23.83
CA LEU A 6 -14.97 1.28 23.21
C LEU A 6 -14.92 2.48 24.17
N LEU A 7 -15.98 2.67 24.96
CA LEU A 7 -16.04 3.75 25.94
C LEU A 7 -15.03 3.53 27.07
N GLU A 8 -14.87 2.29 27.50
CA GLU A 8 -13.96 1.89 28.59
C GLU A 8 -12.50 1.82 28.15
N ALA A 9 -12.22 1.45 26.89
CA ALA A 9 -10.86 1.30 26.37
C ALA A 9 -10.08 2.62 26.34
N ASP A 10 -8.78 2.56 26.60
CA ASP A 10 -7.85 3.67 26.42
C ASP A 10 -7.37 3.79 24.96
N VAL A 11 -6.54 4.80 24.68
CA VAL A 11 -6.04 5.08 23.33
C VAL A 11 -5.19 3.91 22.79
N GLU A 12 -4.34 3.33 23.63
CA GLU A 12 -3.42 2.25 23.25
C GLU A 12 -4.19 0.99 22.87
N GLU A 13 -5.21 0.65 23.67
CA GLU A 13 -6.07 -0.49 23.43
C GLU A 13 -6.93 -0.33 22.19
N ILE A 14 -7.50 0.87 21.96
CA ILE A 14 -8.23 1.17 20.73
C ILE A 14 -7.31 1.04 19.52
N GLN A 15 -6.09 1.59 19.59
CA GLN A 15 -5.11 1.53 18.51
C GLN A 15 -4.75 0.07 18.18
N ARG A 16 -4.42 -0.74 19.20
CA ARG A 16 -4.09 -2.16 19.04
C ARG A 16 -5.23 -2.93 18.40
N ARG A 17 -6.45 -2.84 18.93
CA ARG A 17 -7.60 -3.60 18.39
C ARG A 17 -8.00 -3.16 16.98
N VAL A 18 -7.83 -1.89 16.63
CA VAL A 18 -8.16 -1.36 15.29
C VAL A 18 -7.13 -1.80 14.25
N PHE A 19 -5.84 -1.74 14.56
CA PHE A 19 -4.77 -1.95 13.58
C PHE A 19 -4.19 -3.38 13.55
N THR A 20 -4.45 -4.22 14.55
CA THR A 20 -4.09 -5.65 14.55
C THR A 20 -5.11 -6.47 13.76
N ARG A 21 -4.65 -7.46 12.98
CA ARG A 21 -5.55 -8.36 12.25
C ARG A 21 -6.42 -9.16 13.22
N GLN A 22 -7.67 -9.45 12.86
CA GLN A 22 -8.59 -10.18 13.75
C GLN A 22 -8.03 -11.56 14.17
N SER A 23 -7.23 -12.21 13.32
CA SER A 23 -6.56 -13.49 13.61
C SER A 23 -5.39 -13.39 14.59
N GLU A 24 -4.93 -12.18 14.90
CA GLU A 24 -3.79 -11.88 15.78
C GLU A 24 -4.23 -11.20 17.09
N LEU A 25 -5.54 -10.99 17.28
CA LEU A 25 -6.11 -10.50 18.54
C LEU A 25 -6.16 -11.63 19.58
N LEU A 26 -6.21 -11.28 20.86
CA LEU A 26 -6.29 -12.26 21.94
C LEU A 26 -7.67 -12.96 21.93
N ASP A 27 -7.72 -14.17 22.48
CA ASP A 27 -8.98 -14.92 22.60
C ASP A 27 -10.03 -14.11 23.37
N GLY A 28 -11.20 -13.93 22.75
CA GLY A 28 -12.31 -13.14 23.29
C GLY A 28 -12.32 -11.67 22.86
N GLU A 29 -11.27 -11.17 22.22
CA GLU A 29 -11.22 -9.81 21.68
C GLU A 29 -11.81 -9.70 20.28
N THR A 30 -12.56 -8.63 20.03
CA THR A 30 -13.09 -8.30 18.71
C THR A 30 -12.57 -6.94 18.26
N ARG A 31 -12.35 -6.72 16.97
CA ARG A 31 -12.02 -5.37 16.49
C ARG A 31 -13.15 -4.39 16.82
N PHE A 32 -12.80 -3.19 17.32
CA PHE A 32 -13.78 -2.13 17.50
C PHE A 32 -14.45 -1.77 16.16
N PRO A 33 -15.78 -1.57 16.13
CA PRO A 33 -16.55 -1.31 14.91
C PRO A 33 -16.38 0.15 14.42
N LEU A 34 -15.13 0.58 14.24
CA LEU A 34 -14.76 1.92 13.80
C LEU A 34 -14.39 1.89 12.32
N LYS A 35 -14.87 2.88 11.56
CA LYS A 35 -14.57 3.00 10.13
C LYS A 35 -14.32 4.45 9.73
N GLN A 36 -13.17 4.69 9.09
CA GLN A 36 -12.86 5.98 8.51
C GLN A 36 -13.64 6.17 7.19
N ILE A 37 -14.38 7.27 7.08
CA ILE A 37 -15.04 7.68 5.83
C ILE A 37 -14.12 8.67 5.11
N LYS A 38 -13.61 8.28 3.94
CA LYS A 38 -12.77 9.15 3.09
C LYS A 38 -13.66 9.92 2.13
N SER A 39 -13.95 11.19 2.44
CA SER A 39 -14.85 12.05 1.64
C SER A 39 -14.41 12.20 0.18
N ASN A 40 -13.11 12.20 -0.08
CA ASN A 40 -12.52 12.27 -1.42
C ASN A 40 -12.53 10.92 -2.18
N ARG A 41 -13.20 9.88 -1.67
CA ARG A 41 -13.36 8.58 -2.34
C ARG A 41 -14.82 8.24 -2.60
N SER A 42 -15.63 9.28 -2.86
CA SER A 42 -17.05 9.19 -3.22
C SER A 42 -17.86 8.20 -2.37
N PRO A 43 -17.83 8.32 -1.02
CA PRO A 43 -18.60 7.42 -0.17
C PRO A 43 -20.10 7.66 -0.36
N PHE A 44 -20.88 6.58 -0.39
CA PHE A 44 -22.34 6.70 -0.32
C PHE A 44 -22.74 7.00 1.13
N VAL A 45 -23.26 8.21 1.35
CA VAL A 45 -23.78 8.66 2.64
C VAL A 45 -25.14 9.27 2.39
N ALA A 46 -26.15 8.81 3.12
CA ALA A 46 -27.51 9.29 3.02
C ALA A 46 -28.09 9.51 4.43
N PRO A 47 -29.06 10.43 4.58
CA PRO A 47 -29.81 10.56 5.82
C PRO A 47 -30.52 9.25 6.18
N THR A 48 -30.79 9.03 7.47
CA THR A 48 -31.53 7.83 7.93
C THR A 48 -32.95 7.73 7.36
N SER A 49 -33.54 8.84 6.92
CA SER A 49 -34.87 8.86 6.28
C SER A 49 -34.96 8.00 5.01
N VAL A 50 -33.84 7.66 4.35
CA VAL A 50 -33.87 6.72 3.21
C VAL A 50 -34.24 5.28 3.61
N LEU A 51 -34.20 4.97 4.92
CA LEU A 51 -34.64 3.70 5.47
C LEU A 51 -36.16 3.70 5.79
N GLU A 52 -36.85 4.83 5.67
CA GLU A 52 -38.30 4.90 5.88
C GLU A 52 -39.02 4.05 4.83
N GLY A 53 -39.80 3.07 5.29
CA GLY A 53 -40.49 2.11 4.42
C GLY A 53 -39.60 1.02 3.82
N ALA A 54 -38.31 0.95 4.19
CA ALA A 54 -37.44 -0.15 3.82
C ALA A 54 -37.75 -1.41 4.65
N ASP A 55 -37.56 -2.58 4.05
CA ASP A 55 -37.60 -3.86 4.75
C ASP A 55 -36.30 -4.05 5.55
N LEU A 56 -36.35 -3.67 6.83
CA LEU A 56 -35.19 -3.70 7.72
C LEU A 56 -34.80 -5.11 8.16
N ASP A 57 -35.76 -6.04 8.19
CA ASP A 57 -35.48 -7.45 8.46
C ASP A 57 -34.67 -8.06 7.33
N ARG A 58 -35.05 -7.76 6.07
CA ARG A 58 -34.26 -8.15 4.88
C ARG A 58 -32.88 -7.52 4.87
N LEU A 59 -32.75 -6.27 5.34
CA LEU A 59 -31.46 -5.57 5.45
C LEU A 59 -30.66 -5.96 6.70
N GLN A 60 -31.23 -6.79 7.60
CA GLN A 60 -30.65 -7.16 8.88
C GLN A 60 -30.27 -5.95 9.75
N LEU A 61 -31.06 -4.89 9.66
CA LEU A 61 -30.91 -3.67 10.44
C LEU A 61 -31.89 -3.72 11.61
N TYR A 62 -31.41 -4.17 12.77
CA TYR A 62 -32.23 -4.27 13.98
C TYR A 62 -32.44 -2.89 14.60
N ASP A 63 -33.61 -2.31 14.37
CA ASP A 63 -33.88 -0.90 14.68
C ASP A 63 -33.62 -0.51 16.14
N GLN A 64 -34.04 -1.34 17.09
CA GLN A 64 -33.87 -1.03 18.50
C GLN A 64 -32.41 -1.12 18.96
N GLN A 65 -31.57 -1.93 18.31
CA GLN A 65 -30.19 -2.13 18.75
C GLN A 65 -29.33 -0.90 18.43
N TRP A 66 -29.44 -0.35 17.22
CA TRP A 66 -28.63 0.83 16.86
C TRP A 66 -29.09 2.07 17.63
N GLN A 67 -30.39 2.23 17.89
CA GLN A 67 -30.93 3.32 18.71
C GLN A 67 -30.42 3.26 20.17
N ARG A 68 -30.40 2.08 20.79
CA ARG A 68 -29.83 1.90 22.14
C ARG A 68 -28.33 2.23 22.17
N ASN A 69 -27.58 1.81 21.16
CA ASN A 69 -26.15 2.10 21.05
C ASN A 69 -25.90 3.60 20.82
N ASP A 70 -26.71 4.24 19.99
CA ASP A 70 -26.66 5.69 19.75
C ASP A 70 -26.94 6.46 21.04
N GLN A 71 -27.98 6.08 21.79
CA GLN A 71 -28.26 6.65 23.11
C GLN A 71 -27.08 6.51 24.06
N LYS A 72 -26.39 5.36 24.11
CA LYS A 72 -25.19 5.18 24.95
C LYS A 72 -24.07 6.19 24.59
N LEU A 73 -23.89 6.49 23.31
CA LEU A 73 -22.89 7.45 22.84
C LEU A 73 -23.31 8.91 23.06
N MET A 74 -24.59 9.21 22.88
CA MET A 74 -25.17 10.55 22.96
C MET A 74 -25.68 10.92 24.36
N ASN A 75 -25.62 9.98 25.32
CA ASN A 75 -26.20 10.16 26.66
C ASN A 75 -25.59 11.35 27.42
N CYS A 76 -24.31 11.64 27.19
CA CYS A 76 -23.60 12.73 27.84
C CYS A 76 -22.58 13.35 26.89
N GLU A 77 -22.56 14.69 26.81
CA GLU A 77 -21.59 15.44 26.00
C GLU A 77 -20.14 15.12 26.40
N SER A 78 -19.89 14.89 27.69
CA SER A 78 -18.55 14.52 28.18
C SER A 78 -18.07 13.17 27.64
N THR A 79 -18.97 12.19 27.52
CA THR A 79 -18.68 10.87 26.92
C THR A 79 -18.34 11.03 25.45
N LEU A 80 -19.12 11.81 24.71
CA LEU A 80 -18.87 12.05 23.29
C LEU A 80 -17.53 12.74 23.04
N GLU A 81 -17.19 13.74 23.86
CA GLU A 81 -15.92 14.46 23.72
C GLU A 81 -14.71 13.59 24.12
N GLN A 82 -14.86 12.72 25.11
CA GLN A 82 -13.83 11.73 25.45
C GLN A 82 -13.58 10.77 24.29
N VAL A 83 -14.63 10.23 23.67
CA VAL A 83 -14.49 9.34 22.50
C VAL A 83 -13.84 10.09 21.35
N ARG A 84 -14.29 11.31 21.02
CA ARG A 84 -13.68 12.14 19.97
C ARG A 84 -12.18 12.37 20.22
N SER A 85 -11.81 12.69 21.45
CA SER A 85 -10.41 12.92 21.84
C SER A 85 -9.57 11.66 21.67
N LYS A 86 -10.05 10.50 22.15
CA LYS A 86 -9.38 9.21 21.96
C LYS A 86 -9.20 8.89 20.47
N LEU A 87 -10.26 9.01 19.67
CA LEU A 87 -10.24 8.70 18.24
C LEU A 87 -9.31 9.63 17.45
N ARG A 88 -9.21 10.91 17.82
CA ARG A 88 -8.25 11.84 17.20
C ARG A 88 -6.80 11.40 17.43
N LEU A 89 -6.48 10.89 18.62
CA LEU A 89 -5.15 10.37 18.92
C LEU A 89 -4.87 9.07 18.15
N VAL A 90 -5.82 8.12 18.16
CA VAL A 90 -5.70 6.84 17.45
C VAL A 90 -5.47 7.03 15.95
N PHE A 91 -6.32 7.84 15.30
CA PHE A 91 -6.27 8.05 13.84
C PHE A 91 -5.39 9.22 13.40
N GLY A 92 -4.81 9.97 14.34
CA GLY A 92 -3.87 11.06 14.08
C GLY A 92 -2.42 10.62 13.98
N THR A 93 -2.14 9.33 14.20
CA THR A 93 -0.79 8.77 14.07
C THR A 93 -0.33 8.80 12.60
N THR A 94 0.82 9.42 12.35
CA THR A 94 1.44 9.41 11.03
C THR A 94 2.11 8.05 10.82
N PRO A 95 1.87 7.37 9.68
CA PRO A 95 2.62 6.17 9.35
C PRO A 95 4.13 6.48 9.29
N PRO A 96 4.99 5.46 9.46
CA PRO A 96 6.42 5.66 9.22
C PRO A 96 6.66 6.15 7.79
N PRO A 97 7.74 6.90 7.54
CA PRO A 97 8.09 7.32 6.20
C PRO A 97 8.28 6.08 5.30
N ALA A 98 7.94 6.24 4.05
CA ALA A 98 8.19 5.29 2.99
C ALA A 98 9.70 5.02 2.88
N SER A 99 10.05 3.77 2.63
CA SER A 99 11.43 3.34 2.42
C SER A 99 12.02 3.78 1.08
N GLU A 100 11.17 4.15 0.11
CA GLU A 100 11.57 4.52 -1.24
C GLU A 100 10.67 5.61 -1.84
N ALA A 101 11.22 6.42 -2.76
CA ALA A 101 10.48 7.47 -3.45
C ALA A 101 9.21 6.99 -4.19
N GLU A 102 9.19 5.76 -4.72
CA GLU A 102 7.99 5.16 -5.35
C GLU A 102 6.83 4.94 -4.37
N ALA A 103 7.14 4.65 -3.11
CA ALA A 103 6.15 4.47 -2.05
C ALA A 103 5.80 5.80 -1.34
N ALA A 104 6.57 6.86 -1.59
CA ALA A 104 6.47 8.16 -0.92
C ALA A 104 5.39 9.11 -1.50
N LEU A 105 4.47 8.60 -2.31
CA LEU A 105 3.41 9.40 -2.96
C LEU A 105 2.57 10.21 -1.96
N TYR A 106 2.35 9.67 -0.77
CA TYR A 106 1.51 10.27 0.26
C TYR A 106 2.29 11.01 1.37
N GLU A 107 3.62 11.14 1.25
CA GLU A 107 4.45 11.83 2.26
C GLU A 107 4.34 13.35 2.22
N GLY A 108 3.78 13.91 1.14
CA GLY A 108 3.62 15.35 1.02
C GLY A 108 3.45 15.79 -0.43
N PHE A 109 2.90 16.99 -0.58
CA PHE A 109 2.75 17.63 -1.88
C PHE A 109 4.07 18.27 -2.33
N LEU A 110 4.28 18.29 -3.64
CA LEU A 110 5.41 18.97 -4.27
C LEU A 110 5.28 20.49 -4.12
N ASP A 111 6.41 21.19 -4.09
CA ASP A 111 6.41 22.65 -4.09
C ASP A 111 6.05 23.23 -5.48
N ARG A 112 5.92 24.55 -5.57
CA ARG A 112 5.54 25.21 -6.83
C ARG A 112 6.61 25.11 -7.92
N LYS A 113 7.89 25.08 -7.54
CA LYS A 113 9.02 25.02 -8.47
C LYS A 113 9.03 23.67 -9.16
N ASP A 114 8.98 22.59 -8.39
CA ASP A 114 8.98 21.21 -8.86
C ASP A 114 7.70 20.88 -9.65
N GLN A 115 6.54 21.36 -9.20
CA GLN A 115 5.31 21.28 -9.99
C GLN A 115 5.46 21.94 -11.38
N GLY A 116 6.20 23.04 -11.46
CA GLY A 116 6.47 23.75 -12.71
C GLY A 116 7.35 22.96 -13.70
N LEU A 117 8.16 22.01 -13.21
CA LEU A 117 9.02 21.16 -14.04
C LEU A 117 8.25 19.99 -14.68
N ARG A 118 7.08 19.61 -14.15
CA ARG A 118 6.26 18.49 -14.66
C ARG A 118 5.99 18.58 -16.17
N ASN A 119 5.57 19.76 -16.63
CA ASN A 119 5.30 19.97 -18.06
C ASN A 119 6.55 19.93 -18.93
N LYS A 120 7.73 20.28 -18.36
CA LYS A 120 9.00 20.15 -19.07
C LYS A 120 9.36 18.67 -19.23
N VAL A 121 9.25 17.87 -18.17
CA VAL A 121 9.50 16.41 -18.22
C VAL A 121 8.66 15.75 -19.30
N HIS A 122 7.35 16.04 -19.37
CA HIS A 122 6.46 15.43 -20.37
C HIS A 122 6.79 15.81 -21.83
N LYS A 123 7.47 16.93 -22.07
CA LYS A 123 7.80 17.43 -23.41
C LYS A 123 9.28 17.25 -23.78
N ALA A 124 10.09 16.82 -22.82
CA ALA A 124 11.53 16.70 -22.97
C ALA A 124 11.88 15.55 -23.91
N GLN A 125 12.96 15.73 -24.67
CA GLN A 125 13.63 14.60 -25.30
C GLN A 125 14.37 13.77 -24.23
N PRO A 126 14.57 12.45 -24.42
CA PRO A 126 15.22 11.60 -23.43
C PRO A 126 16.56 12.13 -22.91
N LYS A 127 17.41 12.65 -23.81
CA LYS A 127 18.71 13.26 -23.49
C LYS A 127 18.65 14.50 -22.59
N GLU A 128 17.49 15.14 -22.47
CA GLU A 128 17.30 16.36 -21.66
C GLU A 128 16.85 16.03 -20.22
N LEU A 129 16.41 14.79 -19.98
CA LEU A 129 15.82 14.37 -18.71
C LEU A 129 16.80 14.47 -17.54
N ALA A 130 18.07 14.12 -17.73
CA ALA A 130 19.10 14.23 -16.71
C ALA A 130 19.20 15.68 -16.17
N ARG A 131 19.33 16.65 -17.08
CA ARG A 131 19.39 18.07 -16.75
C ARG A 131 18.11 18.60 -16.08
N ILE A 132 16.94 18.02 -16.41
CA ILE A 132 15.69 18.37 -15.72
C ILE A 132 15.68 17.79 -14.30
N GLY A 133 16.23 16.58 -14.12
CA GLY A 133 16.45 15.95 -12.82
C GLY A 133 17.22 16.84 -11.85
N ASP A 134 18.32 17.43 -12.31
CA ASP A 134 19.17 18.33 -11.51
C ASP A 134 18.47 19.61 -11.04
N GLN A 135 17.29 19.92 -11.57
CA GLN A 135 16.53 21.11 -11.20
C GLN A 135 15.53 20.86 -10.06
N PHE A 136 15.23 19.60 -9.73
CA PHE A 136 14.30 19.27 -8.64
C PHE A 136 14.91 19.60 -7.28
N ASP A 137 14.09 20.13 -6.38
CA ASP A 137 14.47 20.30 -4.97
C ASP A 137 13.98 19.13 -4.10
N ASP A 138 12.85 18.52 -4.45
CA ASP A 138 12.33 17.35 -3.75
C ASP A 138 13.19 16.12 -4.05
N PRO A 139 13.83 15.50 -3.03
CA PRO A 139 14.72 14.35 -3.22
C PRO A 139 13.99 13.16 -3.85
N ARG A 140 12.67 13.03 -3.64
CA ARG A 140 11.85 11.97 -4.26
C ARG A 140 11.85 12.13 -5.78
N LEU A 141 11.80 13.35 -6.30
CA LEU A 141 11.76 13.60 -7.74
C LEU A 141 13.12 13.41 -8.40
N ILE A 142 14.22 13.73 -7.71
CA ILE A 142 15.57 13.45 -8.17
C ILE A 142 15.73 11.93 -8.36
N GLU A 143 15.35 11.16 -7.33
CA GLU A 143 15.42 9.70 -7.37
C GLU A 143 14.48 9.10 -8.43
N LEU A 144 13.23 9.58 -8.50
CA LEU A 144 12.27 9.13 -9.51
C LEU A 144 12.72 9.47 -10.94
N MET A 145 13.43 10.57 -11.16
CA MET A 145 13.97 10.91 -12.48
C MET A 145 15.06 9.93 -12.91
N PHE A 146 15.98 9.58 -12.00
CA PHE A 146 16.98 8.54 -12.26
C PHE A 146 16.31 7.21 -12.62
N ARG A 147 15.32 6.78 -11.83
CA ARG A 147 14.56 5.55 -12.09
C ARG A 147 13.79 5.60 -13.41
N TYR A 148 13.13 6.72 -13.71
CA TYR A 148 12.39 6.92 -14.95
C TYR A 148 13.30 6.79 -16.16
N ARG A 149 14.51 7.36 -16.12
CA ARG A 149 15.53 7.20 -17.17
C ARG A 149 16.02 5.75 -17.27
N GLY A 150 16.35 5.11 -16.15
CA GLY A 150 16.82 3.72 -16.17
C GLY A 150 15.80 2.73 -16.73
N ILE A 151 14.50 2.95 -16.49
CA ILE A 151 13.42 2.10 -17.00
C ILE A 151 13.13 2.36 -18.48
N ASN A 152 13.04 3.62 -18.89
CA ASN A 152 12.46 3.98 -20.19
C ASN A 152 13.50 4.37 -21.23
N TYR A 153 14.64 4.89 -20.81
CA TYR A 153 15.70 5.45 -21.66
C TYR A 153 17.10 5.08 -21.14
N PRO A 154 17.40 3.78 -20.94
CA PRO A 154 18.67 3.35 -20.39
C PRO A 154 19.86 3.85 -21.20
N GLU A 155 19.72 4.08 -22.50
CA GLU A 155 20.73 4.66 -23.37
C GLU A 155 21.13 6.10 -23.02
N THR A 156 20.33 6.77 -22.17
CA THR A 156 20.63 8.12 -21.68
C THR A 156 21.48 8.13 -20.43
N LEU A 157 21.70 6.98 -19.79
CA LEU A 157 22.53 6.88 -18.59
C LEU A 157 24.02 6.98 -18.98
N ASP A 158 24.80 7.67 -18.15
CA ASP A 158 26.25 7.58 -18.26
C ASP A 158 26.79 6.27 -17.63
N ALA A 159 28.11 6.05 -17.72
CA ALA A 159 28.72 4.82 -17.21
C ALA A 159 28.56 4.61 -15.70
N ILE A 160 28.57 5.70 -14.91
CA ILE A 160 28.40 5.64 -13.45
C ILE A 160 26.92 5.35 -13.13
N GLU A 161 26.02 6.02 -13.83
CA GLU A 161 24.58 5.82 -13.71
C GLU A 161 24.17 4.40 -14.10
N HIS A 162 24.76 3.83 -15.15
CA HIS A 162 24.55 2.43 -15.54
C HIS A 162 24.96 1.47 -14.42
N GLN A 163 26.15 1.65 -13.85
CA GLN A 163 26.61 0.81 -12.74
C GLN A 163 25.68 0.92 -11.52
N ALA A 164 25.23 2.14 -11.21
CA ALA A 164 24.28 2.37 -10.13
C ALA A 164 22.91 1.73 -10.42
N TRP A 165 22.46 1.77 -11.67
CA TRP A 165 21.20 1.17 -12.10
C TRP A 165 21.24 -0.36 -12.03
N ASP A 166 22.32 -0.98 -12.50
CA ASP A 166 22.49 -2.43 -12.47
C ASP A 166 22.58 -2.94 -11.03
N LYS A 167 23.35 -2.25 -10.18
CA LYS A 167 23.41 -2.53 -8.74
C LYS A 167 22.03 -2.47 -8.10
N ARG A 168 21.25 -1.42 -8.41
CA ARG A 168 19.88 -1.27 -7.90
C ARG A 168 18.97 -2.41 -8.37
N CYS A 169 19.05 -2.81 -9.63
CA CYS A 169 18.24 -3.90 -10.17
C CYS A 169 18.56 -5.22 -9.45
N HIS A 170 19.86 -5.51 -9.28
CA HIS A 170 20.32 -6.67 -8.50
C HIS A 170 19.80 -6.63 -7.06
N GLU A 171 19.97 -5.51 -6.34
CA GLU A 171 19.50 -5.34 -4.97
C GLU A 171 17.98 -5.54 -4.87
N ARG A 172 17.19 -4.94 -5.77
CA ARG A 172 15.73 -5.07 -5.76
C ARG A 172 15.26 -6.49 -6.05
N MET A 173 16.01 -7.27 -6.84
CA MET A 173 15.69 -8.67 -7.09
C MET A 173 16.09 -9.58 -5.92
N MET A 174 17.13 -9.24 -5.17
CA MET A 174 17.60 -10.02 -4.02
C MET A 174 16.84 -9.71 -2.72
N ASP A 175 16.52 -8.44 -2.49
CA ASP A 175 15.84 -7.96 -1.29
C ASP A 175 14.81 -6.89 -1.67
N PRO A 176 13.64 -7.29 -2.17
CA PRO A 176 12.64 -6.34 -2.61
C PRO A 176 11.96 -5.66 -1.40
N PRO A 177 11.71 -4.34 -1.46
CA PRO A 177 11.24 -3.58 -0.31
C PRO A 177 9.72 -3.71 -0.03
N GLY A 178 8.93 -4.24 -0.97
CA GLY A 178 7.48 -4.31 -0.84
C GLY A 178 6.99 -5.51 -0.01
N PRO A 179 5.92 -5.36 0.79
CA PRO A 179 5.41 -6.43 1.67
C PRO A 179 4.83 -7.65 0.93
N HIS A 180 4.66 -7.55 -0.39
CA HIS A 180 4.16 -8.62 -1.25
C HIS A 180 5.13 -8.98 -2.37
N ASP A 181 6.30 -8.35 -2.38
CA ASP A 181 7.33 -8.66 -3.35
C ASP A 181 8.06 -9.94 -2.92
N ARG A 182 8.65 -10.66 -3.89
CA ARG A 182 9.34 -11.93 -3.66
C ARG A 182 10.80 -11.80 -4.09
N PRO A 183 11.77 -12.09 -3.20
CA PRO A 183 13.16 -12.27 -3.60
C PRO A 183 13.29 -13.28 -4.75
N TRP A 184 14.33 -13.15 -5.57
CA TRP A 184 14.57 -13.99 -6.75
C TRP A 184 14.44 -15.49 -6.45
N ALA A 185 15.10 -15.98 -5.39
CA ALA A 185 15.07 -17.39 -5.02
C ALA A 185 13.64 -17.88 -4.68
N ASP A 186 12.87 -17.07 -3.96
CA ASP A 186 11.50 -17.39 -3.58
C ASP A 186 10.54 -17.28 -4.77
N TRP A 187 10.76 -16.30 -5.65
CA TRP A 187 10.01 -16.15 -6.89
C TRP A 187 10.20 -17.36 -7.80
N LEU A 188 11.44 -17.80 -8.03
CA LEU A 188 11.75 -18.95 -8.89
C LEU A 188 11.09 -20.22 -8.33
N LYS A 189 11.25 -20.47 -7.03
CA LYS A 189 10.60 -21.60 -6.35
C LYS A 189 9.08 -21.54 -6.47
N HIS A 190 8.49 -20.34 -6.36
CA HIS A 190 7.05 -20.15 -6.49
C HIS A 190 6.57 -20.48 -7.90
N VAL A 191 7.24 -19.99 -8.93
CA VAL A 191 6.90 -20.31 -10.33
C VAL A 191 7.02 -21.80 -10.61
N GLN A 192 8.08 -22.45 -10.16
CA GLN A 192 8.28 -23.90 -10.33
C GLN A 192 7.21 -24.72 -9.60
N THR A 193 6.81 -24.29 -8.40
CA THR A 193 5.70 -24.91 -7.66
C THR A 193 4.40 -24.81 -8.46
N LEU A 194 4.10 -23.63 -9.01
CA LEU A 194 2.92 -23.43 -9.86
C LEU A 194 2.98 -24.30 -11.13
N GLN A 195 4.15 -24.47 -11.75
CA GLN A 195 4.30 -25.33 -12.92
C GLN A 195 4.08 -26.81 -12.62
N SER A 196 4.50 -27.28 -11.44
CA SER A 196 4.37 -28.70 -11.04
C SER A 196 2.93 -29.13 -10.71
N ASP A 197 2.01 -28.18 -10.60
CA ASP A 197 0.59 -28.41 -10.31
C ASP A 197 -0.13 -29.07 -11.52
N THR A 198 -0.48 -30.35 -11.36
CA THR A 198 -1.05 -31.16 -12.44
C THR A 198 -2.45 -30.73 -12.85
N GLU A 199 -3.20 -30.08 -11.95
CA GLU A 199 -4.58 -29.65 -12.16
C GLU A 199 -4.70 -28.39 -13.03
N ARG A 200 -3.57 -27.76 -13.39
CA ARG A 200 -3.57 -26.55 -14.22
C ARG A 200 -3.87 -26.82 -15.68
N SER A 201 -4.55 -25.85 -16.30
CA SER A 201 -4.81 -25.85 -17.73
C SER A 201 -3.52 -25.76 -18.55
N ASP A 202 -3.54 -26.27 -19.77
CA ASP A 202 -2.40 -26.16 -20.70
C ASP A 202 -2.03 -24.71 -21.01
N ARG A 203 -3.02 -23.82 -21.02
CA ARG A 203 -2.81 -22.37 -21.18
C ARG A 203 -1.96 -21.82 -20.03
N ASP A 204 -2.30 -22.15 -18.79
CA ASP A 204 -1.59 -21.64 -17.63
C ASP A 204 -0.17 -22.20 -17.57
N LYS A 205 0.01 -23.49 -17.90
CA LYS A 205 1.34 -24.12 -18.00
C LYS A 205 2.22 -23.41 -19.02
N LYS A 206 1.66 -23.04 -20.19
CA LYS A 206 2.39 -22.27 -21.20
C LYS A 206 2.80 -20.88 -20.69
N ILE A 207 1.87 -20.16 -20.06
CA ILE A 207 2.17 -18.83 -19.47
C ILE A 207 3.27 -18.95 -18.42
N LEU A 208 3.20 -19.95 -17.54
CA LEU A 208 4.21 -20.16 -16.49
C LEU A 208 5.60 -20.50 -17.06
N ALA A 209 5.67 -21.24 -18.16
CA ALA A 209 6.92 -21.51 -18.85
C ALA A 209 7.52 -20.23 -19.48
N GLU A 210 6.68 -19.37 -20.08
CA GLU A 210 7.11 -18.07 -20.60
C GLU A 210 7.57 -17.12 -19.48
N VAL A 211 6.88 -17.13 -18.34
CA VAL A 211 7.25 -16.35 -17.14
C VAL A 211 8.58 -16.82 -16.56
N GLU A 212 8.80 -18.13 -16.42
CA GLU A 212 10.09 -18.66 -15.94
C GLU A 212 11.23 -18.31 -16.89
N ALA A 213 11.04 -18.50 -18.20
CA ALA A 213 12.05 -18.17 -19.20
C ALA A 213 12.43 -16.67 -19.16
N TRP A 214 11.42 -15.80 -19.04
CA TRP A 214 11.64 -14.36 -18.87
C TRP A 214 12.43 -14.04 -17.59
N GLY A 215 12.10 -14.68 -16.47
CA GLY A 215 12.81 -14.47 -15.20
C GLY A 215 14.25 -14.94 -15.25
N LEU A 216 14.52 -16.07 -15.92
CA LEU A 216 15.89 -16.59 -16.09
C LEU A 216 16.76 -15.68 -16.97
N ASP A 217 16.23 -15.12 -18.08
CA ASP A 217 16.93 -14.10 -18.89
C ASP A 217 17.29 -12.87 -18.04
N LEU A 218 16.35 -12.43 -17.21
CA LEU A 218 16.56 -11.30 -16.32
C LEU A 218 17.63 -11.59 -15.26
N ALA A 219 17.64 -12.79 -14.70
CA ALA A 219 18.62 -13.23 -13.72
C ALA A 219 20.03 -13.31 -14.31
N GLU A 220 20.16 -13.81 -15.54
CA GLU A 220 21.43 -13.83 -16.26
C GLU A 220 21.96 -12.41 -16.50
N ARG A 221 21.10 -11.50 -16.96
CA ARG A 221 21.46 -10.10 -17.23
C ARG A 221 22.02 -9.37 -16.01
N TYR A 222 21.47 -9.65 -14.83
CA TYR A 222 21.88 -8.99 -13.57
C TYR A 222 22.80 -9.87 -12.71
N GLU A 223 23.40 -10.92 -13.29
CA GLU A 223 24.34 -11.82 -12.61
C GLU A 223 23.81 -12.43 -11.32
N LEU A 224 22.49 -12.61 -11.23
CA LEU A 224 21.84 -13.27 -10.12
C LEU A 224 22.10 -14.76 -10.26
N GLY A 225 23.17 -15.20 -9.59
CA GLY A 225 23.60 -16.60 -9.63
C GLY A 225 22.41 -17.54 -9.49
N THR A 226 22.35 -18.56 -10.34
CA THR A 226 21.37 -19.65 -10.23
C THR A 226 21.69 -20.45 -8.97
N SER A 227 21.34 -19.92 -7.80
CA SER A 227 21.56 -20.57 -6.51
C SER A 227 20.55 -21.70 -6.32
N ASN A 228 20.71 -22.73 -7.14
CA ASN A 228 20.63 -24.11 -6.69
C ASN A 228 22.04 -24.50 -6.22
N ARG A 229 22.43 -24.01 -5.03
CA ARG A 229 23.44 -24.69 -4.22
C ARG A 229 22.78 -25.09 -2.92
N SER A 230 22.16 -26.26 -3.01
CA SER A 230 21.81 -27.12 -1.89
C SER A 230 23.01 -27.24 -0.94
N GLY A 231 22.77 -26.89 0.32
CA GLY A 231 23.54 -27.31 1.49
C GLY A 231 22.54 -27.74 2.54
#